data_AF-A0A3D3KT65-F1
#
_entry.id   AF-A0A3D3KT65-F1
#
_cell.length_a   1.000
_cell.length_b   1.000
_cell.length_c   1.000
_cell.angle_alpha   90.00
_cell.angle_beta   90.00
_cell.angle_gamma   90.00
#
_symmetry.space_group_name_H-M   'P 1'
#
loop_
_entity.id
_entity.type
_entity.pdbx_description
1 polymer ?
#
loop_
_entity_poly.entity_id
_entity_poly.type
_entity_poly.pdbx_seq_one_letter_code
_entity_poly.pdbx_strand_id
1 'polypeptide(L)'
;MAVNRELVPATAGKRLGAGVLDWLGPVAVLVVTFAIGFAGITRTQSGGFIIYDTGSLVLFGGIGLGLTLVYLVVLLGMEGRSGVTIGNHVMCIRSADKDGYAPGAGAVFLRGLITGAGIILTLLAAVAIVIFKWFDVALFILGPLVLIGAVWAVLVVVSNTWDRNSGLRGWHDAAAKTLVFDIKDGRDPITSGGIEGPYSFAPLDLPPVRQVASPVAQSPMTQAPVTPYTPQPHAAQPSSAPPPFPPQPYAPPSSAPYQATHPPAPGPAFPAPAAPVHPDDDLDRTQMRGGATYSAPVAVLRIKLDDGRDFQLDRNVLVGRNPVGQTGEQQAQLLAVDDPGRSISKTHLHLLTDGAGVWVTDRNSTNGSAVITPDGRRTPLQPGVPAFVSPGSTVHFGDRSFHLGQA
;
A
#
# COMPACT_ATOMS: atom_id res chain seq x y z
N MET A 1 -16.21 -18.11 -10.33
CA MET A 1 -15.59 -17.99 -11.66
C MET A 1 -15.41 -16.52 -11.97
N ALA A 2 -14.20 -15.98 -11.87
CA ALA A 2 -13.95 -14.60 -12.25
C ALA A 2 -13.98 -14.55 -13.78
N VAL A 3 -15.06 -14.00 -14.33
CA VAL A 3 -15.11 -13.63 -15.74
C VAL A 3 -13.94 -12.68 -15.97
N ASN A 4 -13.03 -13.03 -16.88
CA ASN A 4 -11.87 -12.22 -17.23
C ASN A 4 -12.36 -10.96 -17.95
N ARG A 5 -12.87 -9.98 -17.18
CA ARG A 5 -13.37 -8.72 -17.72
C ARG A 5 -12.19 -7.83 -18.06
N GLU A 6 -12.21 -7.29 -19.26
CA GLU A 6 -11.23 -6.31 -19.72
C GLU A 6 -11.39 -4.99 -18.96
N LEU A 7 -10.39 -4.11 -19.09
CA LEU A 7 -10.45 -2.76 -18.53
C LEU A 7 -11.30 -1.88 -19.43
N VAL A 8 -12.28 -1.21 -18.84
CA VAL A 8 -13.20 -0.33 -19.57
C VAL A 8 -12.96 1.12 -19.14
N PRO A 9 -12.83 2.07 -20.08
CA PRO A 9 -12.68 3.48 -19.74
C PRO A 9 -13.95 4.05 -19.12
N ALA A 10 -13.80 4.80 -18.03
CA ALA A 10 -14.92 5.53 -17.43
C ALA A 10 -15.42 6.64 -18.36
N THR A 11 -16.73 6.66 -18.64
CA THR A 11 -17.37 7.69 -19.46
C THR A 11 -17.28 9.08 -18.83
N ALA A 12 -17.31 10.13 -19.67
CA ALA A 12 -17.31 11.52 -19.21
C ALA A 12 -18.45 11.81 -18.21
N GLY A 13 -19.64 11.25 -18.45
CA GLY A 13 -20.79 11.39 -17.57
C GLY A 13 -20.56 10.78 -16.18
N LYS A 14 -19.95 9.57 -16.10
CA LYS A 14 -19.60 8.95 -14.81
C LYS A 14 -18.55 9.77 -14.05
N ARG A 15 -17.53 10.26 -14.75
CA ARG A 15 -16.47 11.11 -14.16
C ARG A 15 -17.01 12.44 -13.65
N LEU A 16 -17.87 13.11 -14.43
CA LEU A 16 -18.50 14.36 -14.03
C LEU A 16 -19.46 14.15 -12.86
N GLY A 17 -20.27 13.08 -12.89
CA GLY A 17 -21.14 12.72 -11.78
C GLY A 17 -20.36 12.47 -10.49
N ALA A 18 -19.22 11.78 -10.57
CA ALA A 18 -18.36 11.53 -9.41
C ALA A 18 -17.80 12.85 -8.85
N GLY A 19 -17.27 13.71 -9.72
CA GLY A 19 -16.78 15.03 -9.31
C GLY A 19 -17.85 15.92 -8.67
N VAL A 20 -19.08 15.91 -9.20
CA VAL A 20 -20.20 16.65 -8.61
C VAL A 20 -20.53 16.11 -7.22
N LEU A 21 -20.65 14.78 -7.09
CA LEU A 21 -20.95 14.13 -5.80
C LEU A 21 -19.89 14.43 -4.74
N ASP A 22 -18.61 14.43 -5.12
CA ASP A 22 -17.50 14.74 -4.22
C ASP A 22 -17.56 16.19 -3.70
N TRP A 23 -18.11 17.12 -4.49
CA TRP A 23 -18.27 18.53 -4.14
C TRP A 23 -19.58 18.89 -3.42
N LEU A 24 -20.60 18.03 -3.45
CA LEU A 24 -21.89 18.30 -2.79
C LEU A 24 -21.72 18.59 -1.30
N GLY A 25 -20.94 17.77 -0.59
CA GLY A 25 -20.69 17.95 0.84
C GLY A 25 -20.04 19.30 1.16
N PRO A 26 -18.86 19.61 0.58
CA PRO A 26 -18.21 20.92 0.70
C PRO A 26 -19.12 22.11 0.39
N VAL A 27 -19.84 22.07 -0.74
CA VAL A 27 -20.71 23.18 -1.15
C VAL A 27 -21.85 23.36 -0.16
N ALA A 28 -22.48 22.27 0.30
CA ALA A 28 -23.54 22.34 1.30
C ALA A 28 -23.05 22.94 2.62
N VAL A 29 -21.87 22.51 3.11
CA VAL A 29 -21.25 23.08 4.31
C VAL A 29 -21.03 24.58 4.14
N LEU A 30 -20.40 25.00 3.04
CA LEU A 30 -20.13 26.41 2.77
C LEU A 30 -21.42 27.23 2.70
N VAL A 31 -22.41 26.78 1.93
CA VAL A 31 -23.70 27.48 1.79
C VAL A 31 -24.37 27.66 3.15
N VAL A 32 -24.44 26.59 3.96
CA VAL A 32 -25.08 26.65 5.28
C VAL A 32 -24.31 27.57 6.23
N THR A 33 -22.98 27.42 6.33
CA THR A 33 -22.19 28.24 7.25
C THR A 33 -22.16 29.71 6.84
N PHE A 34 -22.08 30.01 5.55
CA PHE A 34 -22.18 31.40 5.07
C PHE A 34 -23.58 31.96 5.29
N ALA A 35 -24.65 31.19 5.05
CA ALA A 35 -26.02 31.65 5.31
C ALA A 35 -26.23 32.01 6.79
N ILE A 36 -25.75 31.17 7.71
CA ILE A 36 -25.78 31.46 9.16
C ILE A 36 -24.94 32.70 9.48
N GLY A 37 -23.75 32.80 8.89
CA GLY A 37 -22.87 33.97 9.04
C GLY A 37 -23.53 35.28 8.58
N PHE A 38 -24.18 35.27 7.41
CA PHE A 38 -24.93 36.42 6.89
C PHE A 38 -26.14 36.77 7.75
N ALA A 39 -26.91 35.76 8.20
CA ALA A 39 -28.06 35.97 9.08
C ALA A 39 -27.67 36.57 10.44
N GLY A 40 -26.43 36.33 10.89
CA GLY A 40 -25.90 36.89 12.12
C GLY A 40 -25.32 38.30 12.00
N ILE A 41 -25.38 38.96 10.84
CA ILE A 41 -24.89 40.34 10.70
C ILE A 41 -25.86 41.28 11.40
N THR A 42 -25.36 42.03 12.38
CA THR A 42 -26.17 43.01 13.11
C THR A 42 -25.79 44.44 12.71
N ARG A 43 -26.73 45.36 12.81
CA ARG A 43 -26.55 46.79 12.50
C ARG A 43 -26.72 47.60 13.77
N THR A 44 -25.72 48.39 14.12
CA THR A 44 -25.82 49.39 15.18
C THR A 44 -25.76 50.79 14.58
N GLN A 45 -26.60 51.69 15.11
CA GLN A 45 -26.58 53.11 14.74
C GLN A 45 -26.17 53.91 15.97
N SER A 46 -25.09 54.68 15.86
CA SER A 46 -24.64 55.60 16.91
C SER A 46 -24.03 56.84 16.27
N GLY A 47 -24.47 58.03 16.68
CA GLY A 47 -23.91 59.30 16.22
C GLY A 47 -24.04 59.59 14.72
N GLY A 48 -25.08 59.06 14.04
CA GLY A 48 -25.30 59.27 12.61
C GLY A 48 -24.53 58.31 11.70
N PHE A 49 -23.67 57.44 12.24
CA PHE A 49 -22.98 56.40 11.50
C PHE A 49 -23.70 55.05 11.63
N ILE A 50 -23.67 54.27 10.54
CA ILE A 50 -24.17 52.89 10.51
C ILE A 50 -22.95 51.97 10.58
N ILE A 51 -22.86 51.16 11.64
CA ILE A 51 -21.81 50.16 11.83
C ILE A 51 -22.45 48.78 11.69
N TYR A 52 -21.86 47.95 10.83
CA TYR A 52 -22.25 46.55 10.67
C TYR A 52 -21.27 45.66 11.44
N ASP A 53 -21.79 44.81 12.32
CA ASP A 53 -21.02 43.75 12.97
C ASP A 53 -21.00 42.52 12.06
N THR A 54 -19.82 42.22 11.51
CA THR A 54 -19.57 41.09 10.61
C THR A 54 -18.85 39.93 11.30
N GLY A 55 -18.73 39.95 12.63
CA GLY A 55 -18.01 38.91 13.38
C GLY A 55 -18.59 37.51 13.17
N SER A 56 -19.92 37.39 13.07
CA SER A 56 -20.62 36.15 12.75
C SER A 56 -20.25 35.61 11.36
N LEU A 57 -20.19 36.47 10.34
CA LEU A 57 -19.80 36.09 8.99
C LEU A 57 -18.36 35.55 8.95
N VAL A 58 -17.43 36.21 9.64
CA VAL A 58 -16.03 35.77 9.71
C VAL A 58 -15.92 34.44 10.46
N LEU A 59 -16.61 34.29 11.59
CA LEU A 59 -16.58 33.09 12.41
C LEU A 59 -17.13 31.87 11.64
N PHE A 60 -18.37 31.94 11.18
CA PHE A 60 -19.01 30.81 10.50
C PHE A 60 -18.41 30.55 9.12
N GLY A 61 -18.07 31.61 8.36
CA GLY A 61 -17.35 31.48 7.10
C GLY A 61 -15.99 30.78 7.27
N GLY A 62 -15.24 31.14 8.32
CA GLY A 62 -13.98 30.50 8.66
C GLY A 62 -14.14 29.02 9.04
N ILE A 63 -15.16 28.68 9.84
CA ILE A 63 -15.49 27.29 10.18
C ILE A 63 -15.83 26.49 8.92
N GLY A 64 -16.68 27.03 8.04
CA GLY A 64 -17.07 26.36 6.80
C GLY A 64 -15.89 26.08 5.86
N LEU A 65 -15.01 27.07 5.69
CA LEU A 65 -13.78 26.92 4.92
C LEU A 65 -12.83 25.88 5.54
N GLY A 66 -12.67 25.90 6.88
CA GLY A 66 -11.84 24.94 7.60
C GLY A 66 -12.35 23.50 7.47
N LEU A 67 -13.65 23.28 7.65
CA LEU A 67 -14.27 21.96 7.46
C LEU A 67 -14.14 21.47 6.01
N THR A 68 -14.29 22.37 5.05
CA THR A 68 -14.08 22.06 3.62
C THR A 68 -12.64 21.63 3.36
N LEU A 69 -11.66 22.34 3.91
CA LEU A 69 -10.25 21.98 3.76
C LEU A 69 -9.94 20.60 4.37
N VAL A 70 -10.46 20.31 5.56
CA VAL A 70 -10.32 18.99 6.20
C VAL A 70 -10.92 17.90 5.33
N TYR A 71 -12.12 18.10 4.81
CA TYR A 71 -12.77 17.17 3.90
C TYR A 71 -11.92 16.90 2.65
N LEU A 72 -11.38 17.95 2.02
CA LEU A 72 -10.53 17.81 0.83
C LEU A 72 -9.24 17.03 1.12
N VAL A 73 -8.62 17.23 2.29
CA VAL A 73 -7.42 16.48 2.71
C VAL A 73 -7.75 15.00 2.94
N VAL A 74 -8.91 14.71 3.57
CA VAL A 74 -9.37 13.33 3.75
C VAL A 74 -9.64 12.66 2.41
N LEU A 75 -10.34 13.35 1.50
CA LEU A 75 -10.64 12.86 0.16
C LEU A 75 -9.35 12.59 -0.64
N LEU A 76 -8.39 13.51 -0.58
CA LEU A 76 -7.07 13.37 -1.19
C LEU A 76 -6.33 12.13 -0.65
N GLY A 77 -6.39 11.89 0.67
CA GLY A 77 -5.77 10.73 1.30
C GLY A 77 -6.45 9.41 0.90
N MET A 78 -7.78 9.39 0.87
CA MET A 78 -8.57 8.23 0.44
C MET A 78 -8.29 7.88 -1.01
N GLU A 79 -8.40 8.85 -1.92
CA GLU A 79 -8.16 8.63 -3.34
C GLU A 79 -6.69 8.31 -3.62
N GLY A 80 -5.75 8.99 -2.96
CA GLY A 80 -4.33 8.72 -3.13
C GLY A 80 -3.91 7.31 -2.72
N ARG A 81 -4.53 6.75 -1.67
CA ARG A 81 -4.21 5.39 -1.17
C ARG A 81 -4.99 4.28 -1.84
N SER A 82 -6.22 4.55 -2.24
CA SER A 82 -7.14 3.51 -2.72
C SER A 82 -7.67 3.75 -4.13
N GLY A 83 -7.58 4.96 -4.69
CA GLY A 83 -8.22 5.29 -5.96
C GLY A 83 -9.73 5.48 -5.86
N VAL A 84 -10.25 5.62 -4.64
CA VAL A 84 -11.68 5.75 -4.36
C VAL A 84 -11.95 7.07 -3.63
N THR A 85 -12.92 7.80 -4.16
CA THR A 85 -13.65 8.89 -3.51
C THR A 85 -15.10 8.46 -3.26
N ILE A 86 -15.87 9.28 -2.55
CA ILE A 86 -17.30 9.03 -2.32
C ILE A 86 -18.03 8.99 -3.66
N GLY A 87 -17.77 9.98 -4.53
CA GLY A 87 -18.30 10.07 -5.87
C GLY A 87 -17.88 8.91 -6.76
N ASN A 88 -16.60 8.52 -6.74
CA ASN A 88 -16.09 7.38 -7.51
C ASN A 88 -16.80 6.08 -7.13
N HIS A 89 -16.98 5.84 -5.82
CA HIS A 89 -17.68 4.67 -5.32
C HIS A 89 -19.14 4.62 -5.80
N VAL A 90 -19.86 5.74 -5.72
CA VAL A 90 -21.25 5.84 -6.17
C VAL A 90 -21.38 5.69 -7.69
N MET A 91 -20.46 6.25 -8.46
CA MET A 91 -20.47 6.16 -9.93
C MET A 91 -19.82 4.87 -10.46
N CYS A 92 -19.35 3.99 -9.58
CA CYS A 92 -18.66 2.73 -9.89
C CYS A 92 -17.43 2.93 -10.79
N ILE A 93 -16.62 3.95 -10.51
CA ILE A 93 -15.36 4.21 -11.22
C ILE A 93 -14.16 4.10 -10.27
N ARG A 94 -12.98 3.81 -10.82
CA ARG A 94 -11.71 3.75 -10.08
C ARG A 94 -10.68 4.67 -10.69
N SER A 95 -10.01 5.48 -9.88
CA SER A 95 -8.77 6.14 -10.31
C SER A 95 -7.56 5.27 -9.99
N ALA A 96 -6.61 5.19 -10.91
CA ALA A 96 -5.38 4.41 -10.75
C ALA A 96 -4.20 5.12 -11.44
N ASP A 97 -2.98 4.67 -11.16
CA ASP A 97 -1.79 5.12 -11.90
C ASP A 97 -1.68 4.43 -13.27
N LYS A 98 -0.54 4.65 -13.95
CA LYS A 98 -0.23 4.07 -15.25
C LYS A 98 -0.06 2.55 -15.26
N ASP A 99 0.13 1.92 -14.11
CA ASP A 99 0.35 0.48 -13.97
C ASP A 99 -0.88 -0.21 -13.36
N GLY A 100 -1.90 0.57 -12.98
CA GLY A 100 -3.17 0.08 -12.43
C GLY A 100 -3.19 -0.02 -10.91
N TYR A 101 -2.24 0.62 -10.23
CA TYR A 101 -2.16 0.69 -8.77
C TYR A 101 -2.73 2.02 -8.24
N ALA A 102 -2.67 2.19 -6.91
CA ALA A 102 -3.14 3.41 -6.27
C ALA A 102 -2.43 4.65 -6.85
N PRO A 103 -3.17 5.72 -7.21
CA PRO A 103 -2.61 6.85 -7.94
C PRO A 103 -1.58 7.66 -7.14
N GLY A 104 -1.61 7.58 -5.80
CA GLY A 104 -0.74 8.35 -4.92
C GLY A 104 -1.23 9.78 -4.71
N ALA A 105 -0.99 10.31 -3.50
CA ALA A 105 -1.49 11.62 -3.10
C ALA A 105 -0.99 12.77 -4.00
N GLY A 106 0.25 12.71 -4.50
CA GLY A 106 0.82 13.76 -5.36
C GLY A 106 0.12 13.85 -6.72
N ALA A 107 -0.23 12.71 -7.32
CA ALA A 107 -0.94 12.70 -8.59
C ALA A 107 -2.37 13.22 -8.41
N VAL A 108 -3.08 12.76 -7.37
CA VAL A 108 -4.42 13.25 -7.05
C VAL A 108 -4.41 14.75 -6.74
N PHE A 109 -3.42 15.24 -6.00
CA PHE A 109 -3.26 16.67 -5.71
C PHE A 109 -3.12 17.49 -6.99
N LEU A 110 -2.30 17.03 -7.94
CA LEU A 110 -2.12 17.70 -9.22
C LEU A 110 -3.42 17.71 -10.05
N ARG A 111 -4.20 16.63 -10.04
CA ARG A 111 -5.53 16.58 -10.67
C ARG A 111 -6.47 17.59 -10.05
N GLY A 112 -6.50 17.65 -8.72
CA GLY A 112 -7.29 18.60 -7.95
C GLY A 112 -6.90 20.05 -8.28
N LEU A 113 -5.60 20.34 -8.41
CA LEU A 113 -5.10 21.68 -8.74
C LEU A 113 -5.49 22.11 -10.15
N ILE A 114 -5.39 21.22 -11.14
CA ILE A 114 -5.78 21.53 -12.53
C ILE A 114 -7.29 21.74 -12.65
N THR A 115 -8.07 20.85 -12.04
CA THR A 115 -9.55 20.93 -12.06
C THR A 115 -10.04 22.15 -11.27
N GLY A 116 -9.40 22.42 -10.13
CA GLY A 116 -9.70 23.55 -9.24
C GLY A 116 -9.07 24.88 -9.63
N ALA A 117 -8.34 24.97 -10.74
CA ALA A 117 -7.59 26.18 -11.13
C ALA A 117 -8.49 27.43 -11.20
N GLY A 118 -9.72 27.29 -11.71
CA GLY A 118 -10.70 28.39 -11.75
C GLY A 118 -11.15 28.85 -10.37
N ILE A 119 -11.31 27.93 -9.42
CA ILE A 119 -11.64 28.27 -8.02
C ILE A 119 -10.45 28.97 -7.36
N ILE A 120 -9.23 28.48 -7.58
CA ILE A 120 -8.01 29.12 -7.07
C ILE A 120 -7.89 30.56 -7.59
N LEU A 121 -8.14 30.78 -8.90
CA LEU A 121 -8.16 32.11 -9.49
C LEU A 121 -9.23 33.00 -8.85
N THR A 122 -10.42 32.46 -8.59
CA THR A 122 -11.51 33.18 -7.91
C THR A 122 -11.11 33.57 -6.49
N LEU A 123 -10.45 32.68 -5.74
CA LEU A 123 -9.95 32.96 -4.39
C LEU A 123 -8.88 34.05 -4.40
N LEU A 124 -7.94 34.01 -5.34
CA LEU A 124 -6.93 35.06 -5.50
C LEU A 124 -7.57 36.41 -5.82
N ALA A 125 -8.58 36.43 -6.70
CA ALA A 125 -9.34 37.64 -7.00
C ALA A 125 -10.09 38.16 -5.77
N ALA A 126 -10.69 37.28 -4.96
CA ALA A 126 -11.37 37.66 -3.72
C ALA A 126 -10.39 38.28 -2.71
N VAL A 127 -9.19 37.70 -2.55
CA VAL A 127 -8.12 38.26 -1.70
C VAL A 127 -7.68 39.64 -2.22
N ALA A 128 -7.48 39.80 -3.53
CA ALA A 128 -7.13 41.08 -4.13
C ALA A 128 -8.20 42.15 -3.87
N ILE A 129 -9.48 41.81 -4.04
CA ILE A 129 -10.61 42.71 -3.75
C ILE A 129 -10.57 43.21 -2.30
N VAL A 130 -10.28 42.32 -1.35
CA VAL A 130 -10.17 42.68 0.07
C VAL A 130 -8.98 43.61 0.33
N ILE A 131 -7.82 43.34 -0.29
CA ILE A 131 -6.60 44.15 -0.16
C ILE A 131 -6.80 45.55 -0.74
N PHE A 132 -7.36 45.63 -1.95
CA PHE A 132 -7.57 46.90 -2.66
C PHE A 132 -8.89 47.60 -2.33
N LYS A 133 -9.72 46.98 -1.48
CA LYS A 133 -11.04 47.48 -1.04
C LYS A 133 -12.02 47.77 -2.19
N TRP A 134 -12.01 46.92 -3.21
CA TRP A 134 -12.87 47.01 -4.39
C TRP A 134 -14.25 46.35 -4.18
N PHE A 135 -14.92 46.66 -3.07
CA PHE A 135 -16.16 45.99 -2.69
C PHE A 135 -17.31 46.28 -3.67
N ASP A 136 -17.38 47.49 -4.24
CA ASP A 136 -18.46 47.91 -5.14
C ASP A 136 -18.48 47.11 -6.46
N VAL A 137 -17.33 46.65 -6.92
CA VAL A 137 -17.18 45.87 -8.15
C VAL A 137 -17.03 44.36 -7.88
N ALA A 138 -16.99 43.94 -6.61
CA ALA A 138 -16.66 42.57 -6.22
C ALA A 138 -17.58 41.54 -6.88
N LEU A 139 -18.89 41.80 -6.91
CA LEU A 139 -19.88 40.89 -7.52
C LEU A 139 -19.67 40.74 -9.04
N PHE A 140 -19.34 41.83 -9.73
CA PHE A 140 -19.09 41.84 -11.18
C PHE A 140 -17.77 41.16 -11.57
N ILE A 141 -16.84 41.02 -10.62
CA ILE A 141 -15.58 40.29 -10.82
C ILE A 141 -15.75 38.82 -10.42
N LEU A 142 -16.21 38.56 -9.20
CA LEU A 142 -16.27 37.21 -8.62
C LEU A 142 -17.37 36.36 -9.25
N GLY A 143 -18.54 36.94 -9.55
CA GLY A 143 -19.66 36.21 -10.14
C GLY A 143 -19.29 35.53 -11.47
N PRO A 144 -18.79 36.28 -12.47
CA PRO A 144 -18.31 35.69 -13.71
C PRO A 144 -17.12 34.73 -13.52
N LEU A 145 -16.19 35.03 -12.62
CA LEU A 145 -15.05 34.14 -12.35
C LEU A 145 -15.47 32.78 -11.80
N VAL A 146 -16.45 32.72 -10.89
CA VAL A 146 -17.01 31.46 -10.40
C VAL A 146 -17.63 30.66 -11.54
N LEU A 147 -18.40 31.31 -12.42
CA LEU A 147 -19.01 30.65 -13.58
C LEU A 147 -17.96 30.11 -14.54
N ILE A 148 -16.96 30.93 -14.88
CA ILE A 148 -15.84 30.52 -15.73
C ILE A 148 -15.09 29.36 -15.07
N GLY A 149 -14.87 29.40 -13.77
CA GLY A 149 -14.23 28.33 -13.01
C GLY A 149 -15.02 27.01 -13.01
N ALA A 150 -16.35 27.09 -12.91
CA ALA A 150 -17.22 25.92 -13.01
C ALA A 150 -17.20 25.32 -14.43
N VAL A 151 -17.30 26.17 -15.46
CA VAL A 151 -17.16 25.75 -16.87
C VAL A 151 -15.79 25.12 -17.11
N TRP A 152 -14.73 25.70 -16.57
CA TRP A 152 -13.37 25.15 -16.64
C TRP A 152 -13.30 23.75 -16.05
N ALA A 153 -13.82 23.54 -14.83
CA ALA A 153 -13.82 22.24 -14.18
C ALA A 153 -14.55 21.18 -15.03
N VAL A 154 -15.72 21.55 -15.58
CA VAL A 154 -16.48 20.68 -16.49
C VAL A 154 -15.69 20.33 -17.75
N LEU A 155 -15.08 21.33 -18.41
CA LEU A 155 -14.27 21.12 -19.60
C LEU A 155 -13.06 20.21 -19.32
N VAL A 156 -12.38 20.41 -18.19
CA VAL A 156 -11.25 19.58 -17.77
C VAL A 156 -11.68 18.13 -17.52
N VAL A 157 -12.87 17.88 -16.97
CA VAL A 157 -13.36 16.53 -16.73
C VAL A 157 -13.83 15.85 -18.04
N VAL A 158 -14.57 16.57 -18.88
CA VAL A 158 -15.09 16.07 -20.17
C VAL A 158 -14.00 15.96 -21.22
N SER A 159 -12.83 16.59 -21.02
CA SER A 159 -11.69 16.53 -21.95
C SER A 159 -11.26 15.10 -22.32
N ASN A 160 -11.63 14.08 -21.55
CA ASN A 160 -11.39 12.68 -21.89
C ASN A 160 -12.08 12.22 -23.18
N THR A 161 -13.17 12.87 -23.61
CA THR A 161 -13.82 12.55 -24.90
C THR A 161 -12.96 12.97 -26.10
N TRP A 162 -11.98 13.85 -25.89
CA TRP A 162 -11.00 14.26 -26.91
C TRP A 162 -9.71 13.42 -26.87
N ASP A 163 -9.60 12.45 -25.94
CA ASP A 163 -8.47 11.51 -25.92
C ASP A 163 -8.61 10.49 -27.04
N ARG A 164 -7.77 10.63 -28.08
CA ARG A 164 -7.77 9.73 -29.25
C ARG A 164 -7.22 8.34 -28.96
N ASN A 165 -6.51 8.14 -27.85
CA ASN A 165 -5.76 6.91 -27.61
C ASN A 165 -6.53 5.87 -26.79
N SER A 166 -7.47 6.28 -25.93
CA SER A 166 -8.18 5.33 -25.05
C SER A 166 -9.44 5.84 -24.36
N GLY A 167 -9.65 7.16 -24.28
CA GLY A 167 -10.71 7.75 -23.45
C GLY A 167 -10.46 7.64 -21.94
N LEU A 168 -9.30 7.12 -21.53
CA LEU A 168 -8.94 6.89 -20.13
C LEU A 168 -8.41 8.15 -19.43
N ARG A 169 -8.15 9.24 -20.16
CA ARG A 169 -7.48 10.42 -19.61
C ARG A 169 -8.15 11.72 -20.02
N GLY A 170 -8.60 12.52 -19.04
CA GLY A 170 -8.77 13.96 -19.25
C GLY A 170 -7.43 14.70 -19.14
N TRP A 171 -7.40 16.00 -19.43
CA TRP A 171 -6.20 16.84 -19.31
C TRP A 171 -5.56 16.76 -17.90
N HIS A 172 -6.39 16.74 -16.87
CA HIS A 172 -5.96 16.59 -15.48
C HIS A 172 -5.33 15.21 -15.23
N ASP A 173 -5.88 14.14 -15.79
CA ASP A 173 -5.33 12.78 -15.68
C ASP A 173 -4.04 12.63 -16.47
N ALA A 174 -3.97 13.21 -17.67
CA ALA A 174 -2.78 13.18 -18.51
C ALA A 174 -1.60 13.86 -17.81
N ALA A 175 -1.83 15.03 -17.20
CA ALA A 175 -0.82 15.74 -16.42
C ALA A 175 -0.38 14.95 -15.18
N ALA A 176 -1.31 14.29 -14.51
CA ALA A 176 -1.05 13.50 -13.31
C ALA A 176 -0.59 12.06 -13.57
N LYS A 177 -0.55 11.63 -14.84
CA LYS A 177 -0.28 10.24 -15.26
C LYS A 177 -1.22 9.22 -14.60
N THR A 178 -2.47 9.60 -14.37
CA THR A 178 -3.51 8.72 -13.84
C THR A 178 -4.43 8.23 -14.94
N LEU A 179 -5.20 7.20 -14.63
CA LEU A 179 -6.21 6.57 -15.45
C LEU A 179 -7.50 6.45 -14.63
N VAL A 180 -8.65 6.47 -15.31
CA VAL A 180 -9.94 6.21 -14.65
C VAL A 180 -10.74 5.15 -15.39
N PHE A 181 -11.11 4.12 -14.65
CA PHE A 181 -11.74 2.91 -15.16
C PHE A 181 -13.17 2.77 -14.66
N ASP A 182 -14.00 2.12 -15.47
CA ASP A 182 -15.35 1.73 -15.15
C ASP A 182 -15.36 0.34 -14.53
N ILE A 183 -15.65 0.25 -13.23
CA ILE A 183 -15.61 -1.03 -12.49
C ILE A 183 -16.94 -1.79 -12.64
N LYS A 184 -18.01 -1.09 -13.02
CA LYS A 184 -19.30 -1.75 -13.25
C LYS A 184 -19.24 -2.64 -14.49
N ASP A 185 -18.65 -2.09 -15.55
CA ASP A 185 -18.60 -2.72 -16.87
C ASP A 185 -17.26 -3.46 -17.10
N GLY A 186 -16.17 -3.05 -16.43
CA GLY A 186 -14.85 -3.67 -16.51
C GLY A 186 -14.32 -4.22 -15.19
N ARG A 187 -13.05 -4.68 -15.20
CA ARG A 187 -12.32 -5.13 -14.02
C ARG A 187 -11.73 -3.95 -13.22
N ASP A 188 -11.65 -4.07 -11.89
CA ASP A 188 -10.94 -3.09 -11.04
C ASP A 188 -9.43 -3.39 -11.03
N PRO A 189 -8.58 -2.55 -11.66
CA PRO A 189 -7.15 -2.82 -11.79
C PRO A 189 -6.42 -2.90 -10.43
N ILE A 190 -6.85 -2.13 -9.42
CA ILE A 190 -6.17 -2.08 -8.13
C ILE A 190 -6.35 -3.41 -7.37
N THR A 191 -7.52 -4.03 -7.50
CA THR A 191 -7.81 -5.32 -6.84
C THR A 191 -7.34 -6.54 -7.62
N SER A 192 -6.95 -6.36 -8.88
CA SER A 192 -6.73 -7.46 -9.80
C SER A 192 -5.33 -7.45 -10.42
N GLY A 193 -4.33 -6.95 -9.70
CA GLY A 193 -2.94 -7.06 -10.12
C GLY A 193 -2.49 -6.06 -11.18
N GLY A 194 -3.13 -4.89 -11.23
CA GLY A 194 -2.78 -3.82 -12.15
C GLY A 194 -3.43 -3.97 -13.53
N ILE A 195 -2.90 -3.22 -14.51
CA ILE A 195 -3.44 -3.18 -15.87
C ILE A 195 -3.38 -4.57 -16.52
N GLU A 196 -2.28 -5.29 -16.31
CA GLU A 196 -2.03 -6.58 -16.97
C GLU A 196 -3.01 -7.68 -16.57
N GLY A 197 -3.46 -7.71 -15.30
CA GLY A 197 -4.23 -8.87 -14.84
C GLY A 197 -3.69 -9.49 -13.57
N PRO A 198 -4.50 -10.33 -12.91
CA PRO A 198 -3.94 -11.34 -12.02
C PRO A 198 -3.01 -12.18 -12.89
N TYR A 199 -1.70 -12.20 -12.59
CA TYR A 199 -0.66 -12.91 -13.34
C TYR A 199 -1.19 -14.19 -14.00
N SER A 200 -1.52 -14.10 -15.29
CA SER A 200 -1.79 -15.29 -16.07
C SER A 200 -0.42 -15.84 -16.40
N PHE A 201 0.04 -16.81 -15.62
CA PHE A 201 0.90 -17.86 -16.15
C PHE A 201 0.10 -18.57 -17.25
N ALA A 202 -0.08 -17.92 -18.40
CA ALA A 202 -0.23 -18.67 -19.62
C ALA A 202 1.07 -19.48 -19.71
N PRO A 203 1.01 -20.82 -19.84
CA PRO A 203 2.20 -21.57 -20.18
C PRO A 203 2.84 -20.84 -21.37
N LEU A 204 4.09 -20.42 -21.23
CA LEU A 204 4.85 -20.10 -22.45
C LEU A 204 4.67 -21.33 -23.35
N ASP A 205 4.38 -21.13 -24.63
CA ASP A 205 4.54 -22.15 -25.66
C ASP A 205 6.03 -22.49 -25.73
N LEU A 206 6.50 -23.21 -24.71
CA LEU A 206 7.81 -23.81 -24.66
C LEU A 206 7.77 -24.89 -25.75
N PRO A 207 8.79 -24.96 -26.62
CA PRO A 207 8.89 -26.04 -27.57
C PRO A 207 8.73 -27.38 -26.81
N PRO A 208 8.05 -28.37 -27.40
CA PRO A 208 7.79 -29.65 -26.72
C PRO A 208 9.11 -30.19 -26.18
N VAL A 209 9.16 -30.45 -24.88
CA VAL A 209 10.32 -31.03 -24.21
C VAL A 209 10.63 -32.34 -24.92
N ARG A 210 11.71 -32.36 -25.73
CA ARG A 210 12.22 -33.60 -26.30
C ARG A 210 12.66 -34.46 -25.11
N GLN A 211 11.95 -35.57 -24.90
CA GLN A 211 12.37 -36.60 -23.96
C GLN A 211 13.72 -37.14 -24.44
N VAL A 212 14.80 -36.71 -23.79
CA VAL A 212 16.12 -37.33 -23.97
C VAL A 212 16.08 -38.63 -23.18
N ALA A 213 16.12 -39.76 -23.90
CA ALA A 213 16.21 -41.07 -23.29
C ALA A 213 17.46 -41.14 -22.40
N SER A 214 17.28 -41.30 -21.09
CA SER A 214 18.38 -41.55 -20.17
C SER A 214 19.07 -42.86 -20.57
N PRO A 215 20.40 -42.89 -20.72
CA PRO A 215 21.12 -44.12 -21.03
C PRO A 215 21.32 -44.90 -19.73
N VAL A 216 20.29 -45.62 -19.29
CA VAL A 216 20.47 -46.73 -18.34
C VAL A 216 20.51 -48.01 -19.14
N ALA A 217 21.67 -48.67 -19.06
CA ALA A 217 22.06 -49.85 -19.80
C ALA A 217 21.01 -50.97 -19.75
N GLN A 218 20.76 -51.54 -20.93
CA GLN A 218 19.98 -52.76 -21.14
C GLN A 218 20.64 -53.92 -20.39
N SER A 219 19.93 -54.50 -19.41
CA SER A 219 20.19 -55.87 -18.95
C SER A 219 19.15 -56.78 -19.59
N PRO A 220 19.54 -57.85 -20.29
CA PRO A 220 18.58 -58.79 -20.87
C PRO A 220 17.97 -59.65 -19.75
N MET A 221 16.72 -59.37 -19.40
CA MET A 221 15.89 -60.31 -18.64
C MET A 221 15.00 -61.06 -19.63
N THR A 222 15.15 -62.39 -19.60
CA THR A 222 14.44 -63.40 -20.36
C THR A 222 12.92 -63.17 -20.36
N GLN A 223 12.32 -63.17 -21.56
CA GLN A 223 10.87 -63.10 -21.75
C GLN A 223 10.19 -64.35 -21.15
N ALA A 224 9.29 -64.14 -20.20
CA ALA A 224 8.29 -65.13 -19.82
C ALA A 224 7.06 -65.02 -20.74
N PRO A 225 6.35 -66.13 -21.06
CA PRO A 225 5.21 -66.09 -21.99
C PRO A 225 4.06 -65.24 -21.46
N VAL A 226 3.62 -64.29 -22.27
CA VAL A 226 2.39 -63.50 -22.06
C VAL A 226 1.17 -64.35 -22.40
N THR A 227 0.40 -64.76 -21.40
CA THR A 227 -0.99 -65.21 -21.59
C THR A 227 -1.88 -64.00 -21.93
N PRO A 228 -2.74 -64.07 -22.97
CA PRO A 228 -3.67 -62.99 -23.27
C PRO A 228 -4.69 -62.84 -22.14
N TYR A 229 -4.71 -61.67 -21.49
CA TYR A 229 -5.73 -61.32 -20.51
C TYR A 229 -6.96 -60.77 -21.26
N THR A 230 -8.04 -61.54 -21.28
CA THR A 230 -9.37 -61.05 -21.69
C THR A 230 -9.87 -60.00 -20.67
N PRO A 231 -10.30 -58.80 -21.08
CA PRO A 231 -10.87 -57.82 -20.15
C PRO A 231 -12.20 -58.35 -19.58
N GLN A 232 -12.22 -58.59 -18.28
CA GLN A 232 -13.43 -58.94 -17.53
C GLN A 232 -14.14 -57.64 -17.12
N PRO A 233 -15.42 -57.42 -17.45
CA PRO A 233 -16.11 -56.18 -17.08
C PRO A 233 -16.24 -56.09 -15.56
N HIS A 234 -15.56 -55.12 -14.95
CA HIS A 234 -15.69 -54.85 -13.53
C HIS A 234 -17.01 -54.10 -13.29
N ALA A 235 -17.87 -54.71 -12.49
CA ALA A 235 -19.07 -54.08 -11.96
C ALA A 235 -18.66 -52.85 -11.11
N ALA A 236 -19.33 -51.73 -11.34
CA ALA A 236 -19.13 -50.49 -10.59
C ALA A 236 -19.44 -50.72 -9.10
N GLN A 237 -18.42 -50.64 -8.25
CA GLN A 237 -18.61 -50.46 -6.81
C GLN A 237 -18.89 -48.98 -6.53
N PRO A 238 -19.94 -48.62 -5.78
CA PRO A 238 -20.18 -47.25 -5.39
C PRO A 238 -19.10 -46.79 -4.39
N SER A 239 -18.41 -45.71 -4.75
CA SER A 239 -17.51 -45.00 -3.84
C SER A 239 -18.35 -44.30 -2.76
N SER A 240 -18.17 -44.70 -1.50
CA SER A 240 -18.77 -44.04 -0.35
C SER A 240 -18.11 -42.67 -0.14
N ALA A 241 -18.91 -41.60 -0.23
CA ALA A 241 -18.51 -40.25 0.16
C ALA A 241 -18.16 -40.19 1.66
N PRO A 242 -17.17 -39.38 2.08
CA PRO A 242 -16.95 -39.10 3.50
C PRO A 242 -18.15 -38.33 4.09
N PRO A 243 -18.48 -38.52 5.37
CA PRO A 243 -19.63 -37.86 5.99
C PRO A 243 -19.43 -36.34 6.06
N PRO A 244 -20.51 -35.54 5.96
CA PRO A 244 -20.44 -34.10 6.13
C PRO A 244 -20.12 -33.73 7.58
N PHE A 245 -19.19 -32.79 7.76
CA PHE A 245 -18.95 -32.15 9.05
C PHE A 245 -20.19 -31.36 9.48
N PRO A 246 -20.63 -31.43 10.75
CA PRO A 246 -21.72 -30.60 11.23
C PRO A 246 -21.31 -29.11 11.24
N PRO A 247 -22.21 -28.17 10.93
CA PRO A 247 -21.92 -26.74 11.01
C PRO A 247 -21.69 -26.33 12.47
N GLN A 248 -20.52 -25.76 12.75
CA GLN A 248 -20.24 -25.08 14.01
C GLN A 248 -21.12 -23.82 14.12
N PRO A 249 -21.86 -23.61 15.23
CA PRO A 249 -22.61 -22.39 15.46
C PRO A 249 -21.67 -21.17 15.53
N TYR A 250 -22.03 -20.12 14.79
CA TYR A 250 -21.37 -18.83 14.81
C TYR A 250 -21.48 -18.21 16.22
N ALA A 251 -20.36 -18.11 16.94
CA ALA A 251 -20.29 -17.30 18.15
C ALA A 251 -20.01 -15.83 17.75
N PRO A 252 -20.84 -14.87 18.17
CA PRO A 252 -20.56 -13.45 17.96
C PRO A 252 -19.33 -13.03 18.78
N PRO A 253 -18.44 -12.18 18.25
CA PRO A 253 -17.36 -11.61 19.05
C PRO A 253 -17.94 -10.71 20.14
N SER A 254 -17.66 -11.08 21.40
CA SER A 254 -17.94 -10.27 22.59
C SER A 254 -17.10 -8.99 22.55
N SER A 255 -17.76 -7.83 22.55
CA SER A 255 -17.14 -6.52 22.77
C SER A 255 -16.79 -6.36 24.24
N ALA A 256 -15.53 -6.63 24.61
CA ALA A 256 -14.96 -6.16 25.87
C ALA A 256 -14.09 -4.92 25.60
N PRO A 257 -14.26 -3.80 26.34
CA PRO A 257 -13.47 -2.60 26.15
C PRO A 257 -12.03 -2.81 26.65
N TYR A 258 -11.05 -2.56 25.77
CA TYR A 258 -9.64 -2.48 26.16
C TYR A 258 -9.41 -1.21 27.00
N GLN A 259 -9.12 -1.39 28.30
CA GLN A 259 -8.55 -0.36 29.15
C GLN A 259 -7.06 -0.17 28.80
N ALA A 260 -6.65 1.09 28.64
CA ALA A 260 -5.26 1.47 28.43
C ALA A 260 -4.46 1.32 29.73
N THR A 261 -3.44 0.45 29.75
CA THR A 261 -2.44 0.40 30.83
C THR A 261 -1.27 1.30 30.48
N HIS A 262 -1.02 2.31 31.32
CA HIS A 262 0.14 3.21 31.26
C HIS A 262 1.45 2.49 31.67
N PRO A 263 2.62 2.89 31.14
CA PRO A 263 3.92 2.43 31.64
C PRO A 263 4.35 3.18 32.91
N PRO A 264 5.07 2.54 33.86
CA PRO A 264 5.61 3.20 35.05
C PRO A 264 6.92 3.95 34.75
N ALA A 265 7.14 5.05 35.49
CA ALA A 265 8.37 5.87 35.43
C ALA A 265 9.51 5.27 36.30
N PRO A 266 10.81 5.53 35.99
CA PRO A 266 11.93 5.06 36.79
C PRO A 266 12.29 6.00 37.96
N GLY A 267 12.57 5.43 39.14
CA GLY A 267 13.17 6.10 40.30
C GLY A 267 14.68 5.81 40.45
N PRO A 268 15.42 6.54 41.33
CA PRO A 268 16.88 6.58 41.35
C PRO A 268 17.56 5.50 42.21
N ALA A 269 18.82 5.17 41.86
CA ALA A 269 19.66 4.11 42.43
C ALA A 269 20.65 4.59 43.51
N PHE A 270 21.00 3.71 44.45
CA PHE A 270 22.16 3.82 45.37
C PHE A 270 22.82 2.44 45.63
N PRO A 271 24.13 2.39 46.00
CA PRO A 271 25.03 1.24 45.77
C PRO A 271 25.25 0.33 46.99
N ALA A 272 25.77 -0.90 46.76
CA ALA A 272 26.17 -1.86 47.80
C ALA A 272 27.71 -2.15 47.79
N PRO A 273 28.36 -2.41 48.95
CA PRO A 273 29.81 -2.58 49.08
C PRO A 273 30.29 -4.04 49.02
N ALA A 274 31.62 -4.22 48.92
CA ALA A 274 32.32 -5.46 48.56
C ALA A 274 33.08 -6.18 49.70
N ALA A 275 33.40 -7.47 49.42
CA ALA A 275 34.48 -8.37 49.90
C ALA A 275 34.26 -9.17 51.23
N PRO A 276 34.97 -10.31 51.51
CA PRO A 276 36.10 -10.97 50.81
C PRO A 276 36.01 -12.53 50.63
N VAL A 277 37.09 -13.13 50.10
CA VAL A 277 37.26 -14.52 49.58
C VAL A 277 38.20 -15.37 50.47
N HIS A 278 38.11 -16.71 50.31
CA HIS A 278 39.10 -17.82 50.51
C HIS A 278 39.12 -18.60 51.84
N PRO A 279 39.67 -19.84 51.89
CA PRO A 279 40.04 -20.81 50.83
C PRO A 279 39.57 -22.27 51.11
N ASP A 280 39.58 -23.08 50.04
CA ASP A 280 39.75 -24.54 49.97
C ASP A 280 38.82 -25.47 50.78
N ASP A 281 37.82 -26.02 50.09
CA ASP A 281 37.64 -27.48 50.07
C ASP A 281 37.28 -27.91 48.64
N ASP A 282 38.34 -28.29 47.92
CA ASP A 282 38.32 -29.12 46.73
C ASP A 282 37.63 -30.45 47.03
N LEU A 283 36.71 -30.89 46.18
CA LEU A 283 36.58 -32.26 45.63
C LEU A 283 35.23 -32.39 44.90
N ASP A 284 35.18 -31.91 43.65
CA ASP A 284 34.59 -32.65 42.52
C ASP A 284 35.01 -31.99 41.19
N ARG A 285 36.28 -32.24 40.87
CA ARG A 285 36.92 -31.90 39.60
C ARG A 285 36.76 -33.09 38.65
N THR A 286 35.70 -33.10 37.85
CA THR A 286 35.76 -33.78 36.53
C THR A 286 36.22 -32.74 35.51
N GLN A 287 37.54 -32.60 35.36
CA GLN A 287 38.13 -31.78 34.30
C GLN A 287 38.14 -32.53 32.95
N MET A 288 37.63 -31.83 31.94
CA MET A 288 37.92 -31.85 30.50
C MET A 288 38.63 -33.09 29.90
N ARG A 289 37.93 -33.71 28.95
CA ARG A 289 38.58 -34.06 27.67
C ARG A 289 38.47 -32.86 26.73
N GLY A 290 39.55 -32.08 26.66
CA GLY A 290 39.92 -31.39 25.44
C GLY A 290 40.22 -32.45 24.38
N GLY A 291 39.53 -32.38 23.24
CA GLY A 291 39.68 -33.39 22.20
C GLY A 291 38.63 -33.32 21.11
N ALA A 292 38.40 -32.13 20.57
CA ALA A 292 38.21 -31.84 19.14
C ALA A 292 37.70 -30.41 19.05
N THR A 293 38.56 -29.51 18.56
CA THR A 293 38.11 -28.34 17.84
C THR A 293 37.27 -28.81 16.65
N TYR A 294 35.98 -29.03 16.88
CA TYR A 294 35.02 -28.75 15.84
C TYR A 294 34.74 -27.26 15.96
N SER A 295 35.59 -26.44 15.32
CA SER A 295 35.06 -25.27 14.63
C SER A 295 34.00 -25.83 13.68
N ALA A 296 32.76 -25.95 14.14
CA ALA A 296 31.65 -25.95 13.21
C ALA A 296 31.85 -24.65 12.42
N PRO A 297 31.98 -24.70 11.08
CA PRO A 297 32.08 -23.48 10.32
C PRO A 297 30.85 -22.66 10.72
N VAL A 298 31.07 -21.49 11.33
CA VAL A 298 30.01 -20.49 11.45
C VAL A 298 29.65 -20.21 10.02
N ALA A 299 28.55 -20.81 9.55
CA ALA A 299 28.16 -20.73 8.16
C ALA A 299 27.90 -19.25 7.90
N VAL A 300 28.82 -18.60 7.19
CA VAL A 300 28.68 -17.18 6.88
C VAL A 300 27.49 -17.08 5.95
N LEU A 301 26.38 -16.58 6.47
CA LEU A 301 25.18 -16.39 5.68
C LEU A 301 25.46 -15.34 4.62
N ARG A 302 25.09 -15.64 3.38
CA ARG A 302 25.27 -14.75 2.24
C ARG A 302 23.93 -14.40 1.65
N ILE A 303 23.78 -13.15 1.28
CA ILE A 303 22.61 -12.62 0.62
C ILE A 303 23.02 -12.26 -0.79
N LYS A 304 22.48 -13.02 -1.75
CA LYS A 304 22.65 -12.72 -3.17
C LYS A 304 21.43 -11.98 -3.69
N LEU A 305 21.60 -10.70 -4.03
CA LEU A 305 20.55 -9.92 -4.66
C LEU A 305 20.33 -10.37 -6.11
N ASP A 306 19.14 -10.08 -6.61
CA ASP A 306 18.75 -10.28 -8.01
C ASP A 306 19.59 -9.49 -9.02
N ASP A 307 20.25 -8.40 -8.61
CA ASP A 307 21.25 -7.67 -9.41
C ASP A 307 22.62 -8.35 -9.47
N GLY A 308 22.76 -9.52 -8.82
CA GLY A 308 23.96 -10.33 -8.81
C GLY A 308 24.98 -9.94 -7.74
N ARG A 309 24.75 -8.87 -6.97
CA ARG A 309 25.61 -8.51 -5.84
C ARG A 309 25.45 -9.54 -4.71
N ASP A 310 26.57 -9.89 -4.07
CA ASP A 310 26.61 -10.82 -2.96
C ASP A 310 27.13 -10.10 -1.71
N PHE A 311 26.42 -10.24 -0.59
CA PHE A 311 26.71 -9.60 0.68
C PHE A 311 26.81 -10.65 1.77
N GLN A 312 27.91 -10.64 2.51
CA GLN A 312 28.04 -11.44 3.74
C GLN A 312 27.24 -10.78 4.86
N LEU A 313 26.50 -11.60 5.60
CA LEU A 313 25.66 -11.16 6.71
C LEU A 313 26.38 -11.39 8.04
N ASP A 314 27.26 -10.46 8.40
CA ASP A 314 28.09 -10.48 9.61
C ASP A 314 27.53 -9.64 10.77
N ARG A 315 26.58 -8.76 10.48
CA ARG A 315 25.89 -7.86 11.43
C ARG A 315 24.45 -7.58 11.00
N ASN A 316 23.73 -6.78 11.76
CA ASN A 316 22.39 -6.34 11.40
C ASN A 316 22.42 -5.48 10.12
N VAL A 317 21.46 -5.72 9.22
CA VAL A 317 21.40 -5.05 7.92
C VAL A 317 20.03 -4.42 7.70
N LEU A 318 20.04 -3.17 7.25
CA LEU A 318 18.85 -2.47 6.79
C LEU A 318 18.87 -2.40 5.26
N VAL A 319 17.84 -2.97 4.62
CA VAL A 319 17.72 -3.03 3.16
C VAL A 319 16.67 -2.05 2.69
N GLY A 320 16.94 -1.30 1.63
CA GLY A 320 15.95 -0.43 1.00
C GLY A 320 16.52 0.41 -0.13
N ARG A 321 15.71 1.27 -0.74
CA ARG A 321 16.19 2.16 -1.83
C ARG A 321 17.09 3.30 -1.35
N ASN A 322 16.89 3.72 -0.10
CA ASN A 322 17.71 4.75 0.58
C ASN A 322 17.60 4.52 2.09
N PRO A 323 18.23 3.45 2.60
CA PRO A 323 18.01 2.98 3.96
C PRO A 323 18.61 3.96 4.97
N VAL A 324 17.85 4.23 6.02
CA VAL A 324 18.25 5.07 7.16
C VAL A 324 17.90 4.31 8.44
N GLY A 325 18.85 4.22 9.37
CA GLY A 325 18.64 3.62 10.69
C GLY A 325 17.94 4.58 11.66
N GLN A 326 17.13 4.03 12.56
CA GLN A 326 16.53 4.80 13.65
C GLN A 326 17.52 4.96 14.83
N THR A 327 17.17 5.79 15.82
CA THR A 327 17.97 5.97 17.04
C THR A 327 18.20 4.60 17.71
N GLY A 328 19.46 4.19 17.87
CA GLY A 328 19.84 2.87 18.37
C GLY A 328 20.23 1.83 17.29
N GLU A 329 19.97 2.11 16.01
CA GLU A 329 20.31 1.24 14.87
C GLU A 329 21.50 1.78 14.05
N GLN A 330 22.28 2.73 14.57
CA GLN A 330 23.39 3.38 13.83
C GLN A 330 24.54 2.43 13.49
N GLN A 331 24.60 1.26 14.12
CA GLN A 331 25.59 0.22 13.85
C GLN A 331 25.15 -0.76 12.75
N ALA A 332 23.91 -0.62 12.24
CA ALA A 332 23.40 -1.46 11.17
C ALA A 332 24.05 -1.11 9.82
N GLN A 333 24.40 -2.14 9.06
CA GLN A 333 24.89 -1.97 7.70
C GLN A 333 23.72 -1.59 6.78
N LEU A 334 23.93 -0.55 5.99
CA LEU A 334 22.93 -0.01 5.08
C LEU A 334 23.12 -0.62 3.69
N LEU A 335 22.17 -1.43 3.25
CA LEU A 335 22.17 -2.05 1.92
C LEU A 335 21.21 -1.32 0.99
N ALA A 336 21.75 -0.41 0.19
CA ALA A 336 21.00 0.31 -0.83
C ALA A 336 20.78 -0.57 -2.08
N VAL A 337 19.51 -0.68 -2.48
CA VAL A 337 19.07 -1.41 -3.67
C VAL A 337 18.53 -0.41 -4.69
N ASP A 338 19.11 -0.37 -5.88
CA ASP A 338 18.63 0.50 -6.93
C ASP A 338 17.26 0.02 -7.43
N ASP A 339 16.30 0.94 -7.45
CA ASP A 339 14.89 0.63 -7.68
C ASP A 339 14.23 1.81 -8.41
N PRO A 340 14.46 1.94 -9.73
CA PRO A 340 13.90 3.02 -10.53
C PRO A 340 12.37 3.00 -10.55
N GLY A 341 11.75 1.83 -10.35
CA GLY A 341 10.31 1.64 -10.22
C GLY A 341 9.71 2.09 -8.89
N ARG A 342 10.54 2.42 -7.88
CA ARG A 342 10.12 2.82 -6.52
C ARG A 342 9.25 1.79 -5.80
N SER A 343 9.40 0.52 -6.15
CA SER A 343 8.75 -0.62 -5.52
C SER A 343 9.25 -0.92 -4.08
N ILE A 344 10.38 -0.34 -3.68
CA ILE A 344 11.04 -0.55 -2.40
C ILE A 344 10.94 0.73 -1.54
N SER A 345 10.54 0.59 -0.27
CA SER A 345 10.57 1.68 0.71
C SER A 345 11.99 2.19 0.97
N LYS A 346 12.13 3.40 1.54
CA LYS A 346 13.44 3.98 1.91
C LYS A 346 14.25 2.99 2.76
N THR A 347 13.66 2.53 3.86
CA THR A 347 14.08 1.36 4.64
C THR A 347 12.95 0.34 4.56
N HIS A 348 13.18 -0.81 3.93
CA HIS A 348 12.16 -1.82 3.62
C HIS A 348 12.23 -3.02 4.56
N LEU A 349 13.44 -3.57 4.77
CA LEU A 349 13.66 -4.74 5.61
C LEU A 349 14.71 -4.45 6.68
N HIS A 350 14.56 -5.14 7.82
CA HIS A 350 15.60 -5.28 8.83
C HIS A 350 15.96 -6.76 8.98
N LEU A 351 17.24 -7.07 8.82
CA LEU A 351 17.80 -8.40 8.87
C LEU A 351 18.69 -8.54 10.10
N LEU A 352 18.43 -9.57 10.92
CA LEU A 352 19.29 -9.97 12.02
C LEU A 352 19.77 -11.41 11.81
N THR A 353 21.06 -11.64 11.96
CA THR A 353 21.66 -12.98 11.86
C THR A 353 21.70 -13.66 13.23
N ASP A 354 21.35 -14.94 13.27
CA ASP A 354 21.41 -15.80 14.47
C ASP A 354 22.29 -17.05 14.21
N GLY A 355 23.16 -17.00 13.19
CA GLY A 355 24.07 -18.09 12.81
C GLY A 355 23.42 -19.31 12.13
N ALA A 356 22.18 -19.66 12.48
CA ALA A 356 21.41 -20.75 11.85
C ALA A 356 20.53 -20.28 10.68
N GLY A 357 20.23 -18.98 10.61
CA GLY A 357 19.37 -18.35 9.60
C GLY A 357 19.25 -16.85 9.85
N VAL A 358 18.28 -16.22 9.20
CA VAL A 358 18.09 -14.76 9.27
C VAL A 358 16.69 -14.44 9.76
N TRP A 359 16.59 -13.57 10.77
CA TRP A 359 15.35 -12.94 11.15
C TRP A 359 15.09 -11.74 10.24
N VAL A 360 14.02 -11.82 9.46
CA VAL A 360 13.61 -10.79 8.51
C VAL A 360 12.38 -10.09 9.05
N THR A 361 12.46 -8.77 9.20
CA THR A 361 11.34 -7.93 9.64
C THR A 361 11.00 -6.92 8.54
N ASP A 362 9.75 -6.94 8.06
CA ASP A 362 9.24 -5.91 7.17
C ASP A 362 9.03 -4.60 7.95
N ARG A 363 9.64 -3.50 7.49
CA ARG A 363 9.61 -2.19 8.17
C ARG A 363 8.40 -1.36 7.74
N ASN A 364 7.21 -1.96 7.76
CA ASN A 364 5.97 -1.33 7.31
C ASN A 364 6.10 -0.83 5.86
N SER A 365 6.61 -1.69 4.99
CA SER A 365 6.82 -1.36 3.59
C SER A 365 5.48 -1.14 2.86
N THR A 366 5.51 -0.34 1.79
CA THR A 366 4.29 -0.04 1.03
C THR A 366 3.80 -1.24 0.21
N ASN A 367 4.74 -2.03 -0.35
CA ASN A 367 4.44 -3.12 -1.27
C ASN A 367 4.52 -4.51 -0.61
N GLY A 368 4.92 -4.57 0.65
CA GLY A 368 5.03 -5.80 1.43
C GLY A 368 6.26 -6.63 1.07
N SER A 369 6.47 -7.65 1.88
CA SER A 369 7.55 -8.63 1.75
C SER A 369 7.00 -10.04 1.87
N ALA A 370 7.65 -11.02 1.24
CA ALA A 370 7.27 -12.42 1.33
C ALA A 370 8.50 -13.33 1.22
N VAL A 371 8.42 -14.51 1.83
CA VAL A 371 9.47 -15.53 1.78
C VAL A 371 8.96 -16.69 0.94
N ILE A 372 9.78 -17.18 0.04
CA ILE A 372 9.58 -18.43 -0.69
C ILE A 372 10.59 -19.43 -0.14
N THR A 373 10.10 -20.46 0.53
CA THR A 373 10.94 -21.55 1.05
C THR A 373 11.37 -22.50 -0.08
N PRO A 374 12.42 -23.33 0.12
CA PRO A 374 12.92 -24.25 -0.90
C PRO A 374 11.88 -25.25 -1.45
N ASP A 375 10.83 -25.52 -0.69
CA ASP A 375 9.66 -26.32 -1.09
C ASP A 375 8.68 -25.58 -2.02
N GLY A 376 8.98 -24.32 -2.37
CA GLY A 376 8.18 -23.46 -3.24
C GLY A 376 7.03 -22.73 -2.53
N ARG A 377 6.88 -22.90 -1.20
CA ARG A 377 5.77 -22.28 -0.47
C ARG A 377 6.03 -20.79 -0.23
N ARG A 378 5.16 -19.93 -0.75
CA ARG A 378 5.21 -18.48 -0.50
C ARG A 378 4.44 -18.12 0.77
N THR A 379 5.13 -17.48 1.72
CA THR A 379 4.55 -16.98 2.98
C THR A 379 4.75 -15.47 3.06
N PRO A 380 3.69 -14.65 3.14
CA PRO A 380 3.84 -13.20 3.31
C PRO A 380 4.40 -12.88 4.71
N LEU A 381 5.26 -11.87 4.78
CA LEU A 381 5.76 -11.33 6.04
C LEU A 381 4.75 -10.33 6.59
N GLN A 382 4.41 -10.46 7.88
CA GLN A 382 3.58 -9.46 8.54
C GLN A 382 4.43 -8.21 8.87
N PRO A 383 3.96 -7.00 8.52
CA PRO A 383 4.66 -5.76 8.86
C PRO A 383 4.98 -5.66 10.36
N GLY A 384 6.24 -5.35 10.68
CA GLY A 384 6.73 -5.17 12.04
C GLY A 384 6.96 -6.45 12.83
N VAL A 385 6.60 -7.62 12.31
CA VAL A 385 6.78 -8.92 12.98
C VAL A 385 8.03 -9.62 12.44
N PRO A 386 9.02 -9.95 13.29
CA PRO A 386 10.18 -10.74 12.87
C PRO A 386 9.77 -12.15 12.45
N ALA A 387 10.21 -12.57 11.26
CA ALA A 387 10.02 -13.92 10.77
C ALA A 387 11.38 -14.59 10.51
N PHE A 388 11.53 -15.84 10.95
CA PHE A 388 12.74 -16.60 10.71
C PHE A 388 12.77 -17.15 9.28
N VAL A 389 13.90 -16.95 8.60
CA VAL A 389 14.14 -17.39 7.22
C VAL A 389 15.34 -18.32 7.20
N SER A 390 15.08 -19.57 6.81
CA SER A 390 16.10 -20.62 6.66
C SER A 390 16.90 -20.41 5.38
N PRO A 391 18.19 -20.79 5.36
CA PRO A 391 19.00 -20.80 4.14
C PRO A 391 18.37 -21.62 3.02
N GLY A 392 18.64 -21.21 1.77
CA GLY A 392 17.99 -21.72 0.56
C GLY A 392 16.65 -21.05 0.22
N SER A 393 16.15 -20.16 1.09
CA SER A 393 14.93 -19.41 0.85
C SER A 393 15.20 -18.13 0.04
N THR A 394 14.21 -17.69 -0.73
CA THR A 394 14.22 -16.41 -1.44
C THR A 394 13.27 -15.44 -0.76
N VAL A 395 13.76 -14.25 -0.43
CA VAL A 395 12.95 -13.18 0.15
C VAL A 395 12.65 -12.15 -0.94
N HIS A 396 11.36 -11.90 -1.16
CA HIS A 396 10.85 -10.86 -2.04
C HIS A 396 10.47 -9.62 -1.24
N PHE A 397 10.83 -8.44 -1.73
CA PHE A 397 10.57 -7.15 -1.13
C PHE A 397 10.34 -6.12 -2.24
N GLY A 398 9.09 -5.64 -2.38
CA GLY A 398 8.68 -4.95 -3.61
C GLY A 398 8.84 -5.85 -4.84
N ASP A 399 9.44 -5.31 -5.91
CA ASP A 399 9.70 -6.07 -7.15
C ASP A 399 11.07 -6.75 -7.17
N ARG A 400 11.82 -6.64 -6.06
CA ARG A 400 13.17 -7.18 -5.94
C ARG A 400 13.20 -8.39 -5.03
N SER A 401 14.24 -9.18 -5.18
CA SER A 401 14.45 -10.36 -4.35
C SER A 401 15.91 -10.57 -4.01
N PHE A 402 16.12 -11.28 -2.91
CA PHE A 402 17.42 -11.83 -2.58
C PHE A 402 17.29 -13.31 -2.19
N HIS A 403 18.30 -14.07 -2.56
CA HIS A 403 18.45 -15.46 -2.16
C HIS A 403 19.36 -15.56 -0.94
N LEU A 404 18.91 -16.25 0.10
CA LEU A 404 19.70 -16.51 1.30
C LEU A 404 20.51 -17.81 1.10
N GLY A 405 21.82 -17.70 0.96
CA GLY A 405 22.74 -18.84 0.87
C GLY A 405 23.55 -19.03 2.16
N GLN A 406 24.16 -20.21 2.29
CA GLN A 406 25.29 -20.45 3.19
C GLN A 406 26.58 -20.49 2.35
N ALA A 407 27.63 -19.82 2.82
CA ALA A 407 28.93 -19.76 2.16
C ALA A 407 29.67 -21.10 2.14
#